data_AF-A0A933KTB8-F1
#
_entry.id   AF-A0A933KTB8-F1
#
_cell.length_a   1.000
_cell.length_b   1.000
_cell.length_c   1.000
_cell.angle_alpha   90.00
_cell.angle_beta   90.00
_cell.angle_gamma   90.00
#
_symmetry.space_group_name_H-M   'P 1'
#
loop_
_entity.id
_entity.type
_entity.pdbx_description
1 polymer ?
#
loop_
_entity_poly.entity_id
_entity_poly.type
_entity_poly.pdbx_seq_one_letter_code
_entity_poly.pdbx_strand_id
1 'polypeptide(L)'
;MLNATAGTLLPTTITGSLPRPSWYTDNLGTRSFLDAMVTSRFREQYVDALSVYLRDQEVAGLDIVTDGDCRFDQDVGGQSWTSYPPHHMSGFETQHPKLAKAGAGGVTFPRGHILHDYLEARVMPKIVGPVGRGEMQYAEMFKTVQRLTRKPVKFGTVTPELVAFAVQDEHYKDLPSRIMALSDAFNEELHDLADAGCRVIQIEEPQIHLLAARGYVDAVINPAFMLKVFNNTVRGLRAKTEVWCHTCWGNPSQQRMFASVQSYRPALELLNQVDADVVTFETKSSNGMDLEAVGQAMTDRKVGIGVIDHHTLQVESPDEVADLIRRALKLIPVERLVLSSDCGMGREGMSRRHAFYKMVAIVQGANIVRKELGLPVVESLGADSKFSLIRTR
;
A
#
# COMPACT_ATOMS: atom_id res chain seq x y z
N MET A 1 -14.22 -11.71 6.18
CA MET A 1 -15.40 -11.02 6.78
C MET A 1 -15.19 -9.55 6.50
N LEU A 2 -16.12 -8.88 5.83
CA LEU A 2 -15.96 -7.45 5.54
C LEU A 2 -16.19 -6.64 6.82
N ASN A 3 -15.11 -6.12 7.39
CA ASN A 3 -15.15 -5.44 8.69
C ASN A 3 -15.10 -3.92 8.56
N ALA A 4 -14.61 -3.37 7.45
CA ALA A 4 -14.53 -1.93 7.23
C ALA A 4 -15.37 -1.46 6.05
N THR A 5 -15.54 -2.28 5.01
CA THR A 5 -16.30 -1.90 3.82
C THR A 5 -17.72 -2.49 3.77
N ALA A 6 -18.12 -3.31 4.75
CA ALA A 6 -19.48 -3.85 4.81
C ALA A 6 -20.53 -2.74 4.89
N GLY A 7 -21.54 -2.79 4.01
CA GLY A 7 -22.64 -1.83 3.98
C GLY A 7 -22.28 -0.44 3.43
N THR A 8 -20.99 -0.14 3.21
CA THR A 8 -20.55 1.12 2.60
C THR A 8 -20.51 1.00 1.09
N LEU A 9 -21.22 1.90 0.39
CA LEU A 9 -21.23 2.01 -1.06
C LEU A 9 -20.20 3.03 -1.53
N LEU A 10 -19.40 2.66 -2.54
CA LEU A 10 -18.29 3.46 -3.04
C LEU A 10 -17.35 3.97 -1.92
N PRO A 11 -16.87 3.13 -0.98
CA PRO A 11 -15.95 3.59 0.06
C PRO A 11 -14.68 4.16 -0.59
N THR A 12 -14.23 5.30 -0.06
CA THR A 12 -13.04 6.03 -0.52
C THR A 12 -11.87 5.84 0.44
N THR A 13 -10.68 5.64 -0.13
CA THR A 13 -9.42 5.54 0.60
C THR A 13 -8.25 5.94 -0.29
N ILE A 14 -7.02 5.77 0.20
CA ILE A 14 -5.79 5.80 -0.59
C ILE A 14 -5.08 4.46 -0.44
N THR A 15 -4.08 4.20 -1.28
CA THR A 15 -3.31 2.94 -1.19
C THR A 15 -2.64 2.80 0.17
N GLY A 16 -1.85 3.80 0.59
CA GLY A 16 -1.05 3.69 1.82
C GLY A 16 -0.26 4.95 2.12
N SER A 17 0.92 5.08 1.51
CA SER A 17 1.90 6.10 1.87
C SER A 17 1.51 7.53 1.50
N LEU A 18 1.93 8.49 2.34
CA LEU A 18 1.73 9.93 2.15
C LEU A 18 3.07 10.68 2.26
N PRO A 19 3.23 11.83 1.59
CA PRO A 19 4.46 12.62 1.67
C PRO A 19 4.79 13.04 3.11
N ARG A 20 6.00 12.70 3.55
CA ARG A 20 6.52 13.05 4.88
C ARG A 20 6.45 14.56 5.15
N PRO A 21 5.90 15.00 6.29
CA PRO A 21 6.00 16.40 6.69
C PRO A 21 7.46 16.81 6.81
N SER A 22 7.84 17.96 6.27
CA SER A 22 9.25 18.41 6.22
C SER A 22 9.90 18.60 7.58
N TRP A 23 9.11 18.77 8.65
CA TRP A 23 9.60 18.89 10.02
C TRP A 23 9.77 17.53 10.71
N TYR A 24 9.16 16.46 10.19
CA TYR A 24 9.34 15.12 10.72
C TYR A 24 10.68 14.58 10.23
N THR A 25 11.69 14.58 11.10
CA THR A 25 13.09 14.26 10.75
C THR A 25 13.62 13.05 11.50
N ASP A 26 12.94 12.59 12.55
CA ASP A 26 13.37 11.40 13.29
C ASP A 26 13.09 10.11 12.51
N ASN A 27 14.09 9.24 12.36
CA ASN A 27 13.91 7.92 11.78
C ASN A 27 14.00 6.85 12.88
N LEU A 28 13.17 5.81 12.76
CA LEU A 28 13.19 4.66 13.66
C LEU A 28 14.56 3.97 13.62
N GLY A 29 15.16 3.83 12.44
CA GLY A 29 16.40 3.11 12.20
C GLY A 29 16.29 1.69 12.70
N THR A 30 17.38 1.12 13.21
CA THR A 30 17.37 -0.27 13.73
C THR A 30 16.74 -0.45 15.11
N ARG A 31 16.23 0.62 15.74
CA ARG A 31 15.54 0.52 17.04
C ARG A 31 14.18 -0.12 16.87
N SER A 32 13.74 -0.95 17.83
CA SER A 32 12.35 -1.39 17.85
C SER A 32 11.40 -0.19 17.98
N PHE A 33 10.17 -0.33 17.50
CA PHE A 33 9.17 0.75 17.60
C PHE A 33 8.89 1.14 19.05
N LEU A 34 8.76 0.16 19.96
CA LEU A 34 8.57 0.40 21.38
C LEU A 34 9.76 1.15 22.01
N ASP A 35 10.99 0.81 21.65
CA ASP A 35 12.19 1.52 22.14
C ASP A 35 12.23 2.96 21.62
N ALA A 36 11.92 3.19 20.35
CA ALA A 36 11.88 4.55 19.83
C ALA A 36 10.78 5.37 20.50
N MET A 37 9.63 4.76 20.78
CA MET A 37 8.51 5.40 21.46
C MET A 37 8.84 5.78 22.90
N VAL A 38 9.88 5.28 23.57
CA VAL A 38 10.27 5.81 24.89
C VAL A 38 10.98 7.17 24.83
N THR A 39 11.47 7.57 23.65
CA THR A 39 12.12 8.87 23.45
C THR A 39 11.08 9.96 23.20
N SER A 40 11.09 11.04 23.98
CA SER A 40 10.14 12.15 23.84
C SER A 40 10.10 12.72 22.42
N ARG A 41 11.29 12.95 21.83
CA ARG A 41 11.46 13.51 20.50
C ARG A 41 10.79 12.66 19.40
N PHE A 42 11.10 11.36 19.35
CA PHE A 42 10.50 10.46 18.35
C PHE A 42 9.00 10.32 18.57
N ARG A 43 8.56 10.11 19.83
CA ARG A 43 7.14 9.98 20.15
C ARG A 43 6.35 11.21 19.72
N GLU A 44 6.84 12.41 20.03
CA GLU A 44 6.21 13.67 19.64
C GLU A 44 6.13 13.79 18.12
N GLN A 45 7.26 13.70 17.41
CA GLN A 45 7.26 13.86 15.95
C GLN A 45 6.39 12.81 15.24
N TYR A 46 6.44 11.56 15.68
CA TYR A 46 5.66 10.49 15.06
C TYR A 46 4.15 10.66 15.30
N VAL A 47 3.73 10.94 16.54
CA VAL A 47 2.30 11.14 16.86
C VAL A 47 1.75 12.40 16.20
N ASP A 48 2.54 13.46 16.11
CA ASP A 48 2.14 14.68 15.39
C ASP A 48 2.02 14.40 13.90
N ALA A 49 2.93 13.61 13.31
CA ALA A 49 2.90 13.31 11.88
C ALA A 49 1.66 12.47 11.53
N LEU A 50 1.37 11.46 12.35
CA LEU A 50 0.12 10.68 12.24
C LEU A 50 -1.12 11.57 12.35
N SER A 51 -1.15 12.48 13.33
CA SER A 51 -2.29 13.40 13.53
C SER A 51 -2.51 14.29 12.32
N VAL A 52 -1.42 14.78 11.72
CA VAL A 52 -1.43 15.62 10.52
C VAL A 52 -1.91 14.84 9.29
N TYR A 53 -1.48 13.59 9.10
CA TYR A 53 -1.98 12.73 8.03
C TYR A 53 -3.44 12.35 8.18
N LEU A 54 -3.86 11.95 9.39
CA LEU A 54 -5.25 11.63 9.67
C LEU A 54 -6.12 12.85 9.41
N ARG A 55 -5.68 14.03 9.86
CA ARG A 55 -6.43 15.27 9.64
C ARG A 55 -6.62 15.58 8.16
N ASP A 56 -5.59 15.42 7.33
CA ASP A 56 -5.74 15.63 5.88
C ASP A 56 -6.75 14.69 5.25
N GLN A 57 -6.68 13.40 5.60
CA GLN A 57 -7.58 12.39 5.07
C GLN A 57 -9.03 12.62 5.52
N GLU A 58 -9.24 13.01 6.78
CA GLU A 58 -10.56 13.36 7.33
C GLU A 58 -11.12 14.65 6.71
N VAL A 59 -10.29 15.69 6.53
CA VAL A 59 -10.68 16.94 5.87
C VAL A 59 -11.01 16.71 4.39
N ALA A 60 -10.26 15.83 3.72
CA ALA A 60 -10.57 15.41 2.36
C ALA A 60 -11.91 14.65 2.30
N GLY A 61 -12.24 13.90 3.35
CA GLY A 61 -13.48 13.15 3.50
C GLY A 61 -13.35 11.64 3.24
N LEU A 62 -12.13 11.06 3.32
CA LEU A 62 -11.94 9.64 3.05
C LEU A 62 -12.65 8.75 4.07
N ASP A 63 -13.26 7.65 3.62
CA ASP A 63 -14.02 6.72 4.47
C ASP A 63 -13.09 5.82 5.31
N ILE A 64 -11.97 5.39 4.72
CA ILE A 64 -10.94 4.55 5.33
C ILE A 64 -9.61 5.29 5.21
N VAL A 65 -8.89 5.44 6.32
CA VAL A 65 -7.65 6.23 6.41
C VAL A 65 -6.43 5.34 6.61
N THR A 66 -5.23 5.87 6.41
CA THR A 66 -3.95 5.16 6.57
C THR A 66 -3.02 5.92 7.52
N ASP A 67 -1.93 5.27 7.96
CA ASP A 67 -0.86 5.88 8.77
C ASP A 67 0.16 6.66 7.92
N GLY A 68 0.00 6.69 6.59
CA GLY A 68 0.92 7.33 5.66
C GLY A 68 2.28 6.63 5.51
N ASP A 69 2.48 5.44 6.10
CA ASP A 69 3.71 4.62 6.04
C ASP A 69 5.03 5.38 6.33
N CYS A 70 5.02 6.35 7.25
CA CYS A 70 6.19 7.21 7.50
C CYS A 70 7.11 6.75 8.64
N ARG A 71 6.84 5.58 9.23
CA ARG A 71 7.49 5.13 10.48
C ARG A 71 8.96 4.75 10.30
N PHE A 72 9.34 4.26 9.12
CA PHE A 72 10.70 3.81 8.78
C PHE A 72 11.21 4.51 7.52
N ASP A 73 10.72 5.71 7.21
CA ASP A 73 10.96 6.29 5.90
C ASP A 73 12.39 6.85 5.79
N GLN A 74 13.20 6.21 4.96
CA GLN A 74 14.48 6.76 4.50
C GLN A 74 14.15 7.83 3.46
N ASP A 75 14.77 9.00 3.57
CA ASP A 75 14.46 10.16 2.73
C ASP A 75 14.76 9.95 1.23
N VAL A 76 15.39 8.82 0.87
CA VAL A 76 15.64 8.39 -0.51
C VAL A 76 15.02 7.01 -0.79
N GLY A 77 14.20 6.95 -1.84
CA GLY A 77 13.49 5.76 -2.30
C GLY A 77 12.18 5.39 -1.60
N GLY A 78 11.83 6.04 -0.48
CA GLY A 78 10.60 5.80 0.29
C GLY A 78 10.31 4.32 0.56
N GLN A 79 11.12 3.66 1.39
CA GLN A 79 11.17 2.19 1.53
C GLN A 79 10.65 1.65 2.87
N SER A 80 9.89 2.42 3.64
CA SER A 80 9.38 2.00 4.96
C SER A 80 8.73 0.61 4.95
N TRP A 81 7.66 0.39 4.18
CA TRP A 81 6.99 -0.92 4.08
C TRP A 81 7.88 -2.10 3.67
N THR A 82 8.88 -1.93 2.80
CA THR A 82 9.79 -3.01 2.36
C THR A 82 10.98 -3.23 3.27
N SER A 83 11.56 -2.15 3.79
CA SER A 83 12.80 -2.18 4.56
C SER A 83 12.54 -2.40 6.04
N TYR A 84 11.36 -2.05 6.54
CA TYR A 84 11.02 -2.24 7.95
C TYR A 84 11.11 -3.71 8.39
N PRO A 85 10.39 -4.68 7.76
CA PRO A 85 10.43 -6.07 8.23
C PRO A 85 11.86 -6.65 8.37
N PRO A 86 12.75 -6.61 7.35
CA PRO A 86 14.07 -7.23 7.48
C PRO A 86 14.95 -6.60 8.57
N HIS A 87 14.70 -5.35 8.99
CA HIS A 87 15.43 -4.72 10.10
C HIS A 87 14.88 -5.05 11.49
N HIS A 88 13.68 -5.62 11.59
CA HIS A 88 13.02 -5.89 12.87
C HIS A 88 12.60 -7.36 13.05
N MET A 89 12.70 -8.19 12.02
CA MET A 89 12.50 -9.63 12.13
C MET A 89 13.72 -10.31 12.78
N SER A 90 13.45 -11.36 13.57
CA SER A 90 14.50 -12.25 14.06
C SER A 90 15.09 -13.08 12.91
N GLY A 91 16.35 -13.53 13.04
CA GLY A 91 17.05 -14.29 12.01
C GLY A 91 17.78 -13.43 10.97
N PHE A 92 17.59 -12.11 10.99
CA PHE A 92 18.37 -11.15 10.22
C PHE A 92 19.57 -10.63 11.01
N GLU A 93 20.64 -10.25 10.32
CA GLU A 93 21.78 -9.58 10.93
C GLU A 93 21.35 -8.21 11.47
N THR A 94 21.77 -7.89 12.69
CA THR A 94 21.44 -6.61 13.34
C THR A 94 22.58 -5.59 13.24
N GLN A 95 23.76 -6.04 12.79
CA GLN A 95 24.97 -5.23 12.69
C GLN A 95 25.45 -5.18 11.24
N HIS A 96 25.78 -3.98 10.78
CA HIS A 96 26.42 -3.72 9.47
C HIS A 96 25.59 -4.13 8.24
N PRO A 97 24.36 -3.61 8.06
CA PRO A 97 23.60 -3.85 6.83
C PRO A 97 24.42 -3.37 5.62
N LYS A 98 24.30 -4.08 4.51
CA LYS A 98 25.13 -3.83 3.31
C LYS A 98 24.30 -3.31 2.17
N LEU A 99 24.95 -2.56 1.30
CA LEU A 99 24.38 -2.18 0.01
C LEU A 99 23.91 -3.44 -0.74
N ALA A 100 22.69 -3.40 -1.25
CA ALA A 100 22.13 -4.45 -2.06
C ALA A 100 22.98 -4.66 -3.32
N LYS A 101 23.14 -5.92 -3.74
CA LYS A 101 23.83 -6.23 -5.01
C LYS A 101 22.97 -5.75 -6.17
N ALA A 102 23.61 -5.29 -7.25
CA ALA A 102 22.90 -4.94 -8.48
C ALA A 102 21.97 -6.08 -8.93
N GLY A 103 20.73 -5.76 -9.28
CA GLY A 103 19.69 -6.74 -9.65
C GLY A 103 18.94 -7.38 -8.47
N ALA A 104 19.33 -7.12 -7.21
CA ALA A 104 18.54 -7.54 -6.06
C ALA A 104 17.14 -6.90 -6.09
N GLY A 105 16.11 -7.69 -5.78
CA GLY A 105 14.71 -7.29 -5.96
C GLY A 105 14.23 -7.30 -7.43
N GLY A 106 14.99 -7.87 -8.36
CA GLY A 106 14.53 -8.18 -9.72
C GLY A 106 14.38 -6.96 -10.65
N VAL A 107 15.06 -5.85 -10.35
CA VAL A 107 15.11 -4.63 -11.18
C VAL A 107 16.51 -4.04 -11.17
N THR A 108 16.95 -3.51 -12.32
CA THR A 108 18.22 -2.80 -12.48
C THR A 108 18.00 -1.60 -13.38
N PHE A 109 18.51 -0.43 -12.98
CA PHE A 109 18.48 0.79 -13.78
C PHE A 109 19.90 1.33 -14.00
N PRO A 110 20.21 1.90 -15.17
CA PRO A 110 21.53 2.42 -15.46
C PRO A 110 21.84 3.68 -14.64
N ARG A 111 23.12 3.93 -14.37
CA ARG A 111 23.58 5.18 -13.74
C ARG A 111 23.06 6.41 -14.50
N GLY A 112 22.69 7.45 -13.76
CA GLY A 112 22.06 8.67 -14.31
C GLY A 112 20.55 8.55 -14.54
N HIS A 113 19.96 7.38 -14.32
CA HIS A 113 18.52 7.22 -14.20
C HIS A 113 18.10 7.44 -12.74
N ILE A 114 17.03 8.19 -12.47
CA ILE A 114 16.56 8.45 -11.08
C ILE A 114 16.31 7.16 -10.26
N LEU A 115 15.85 6.11 -10.92
CA LEU A 115 15.67 4.79 -10.29
C LEU A 115 16.99 4.08 -9.95
N HIS A 116 18.14 4.57 -10.40
CA HIS A 116 19.45 4.11 -9.93
C HIS A 116 19.69 4.57 -8.49
N ASP A 117 19.39 5.83 -8.17
CA ASP A 117 19.54 6.39 -6.81
C ASP A 117 18.67 5.62 -5.81
N TYR A 118 17.45 5.25 -6.22
CA TYR A 118 16.58 4.34 -5.47
C TYR A 118 17.27 3.01 -5.14
N LEU A 119 17.98 2.41 -6.11
CA LEU A 119 18.70 1.15 -5.90
C LEU A 119 19.93 1.33 -5.01
N GLU A 120 20.66 2.43 -5.15
CA GLU A 120 21.84 2.73 -4.33
C GLU A 120 21.48 3.10 -2.88
N ALA A 121 20.24 3.52 -2.63
CA ALA A 121 19.71 3.72 -1.28
C ALA A 121 19.35 2.40 -0.56
N ARG A 122 19.36 1.25 -1.25
CA ARG A 122 18.99 -0.05 -0.65
C ARG A 122 20.13 -0.62 0.18
N VAL A 123 20.10 -0.32 1.47
CA VAL A 123 20.98 -0.93 2.48
C VAL A 123 20.15 -1.90 3.30
N MET A 124 20.40 -3.20 3.15
CA MET A 124 19.56 -4.28 3.69
C MET A 124 20.39 -5.24 4.55
N PRO A 125 19.82 -5.74 5.66
CA PRO A 125 20.44 -6.80 6.45
C PRO A 125 20.29 -8.15 5.75
N LYS A 126 21.22 -9.07 5.99
CA LYS A 126 21.13 -10.45 5.51
C LYS A 126 20.37 -11.36 6.47
N ILE A 127 19.83 -12.46 5.94
CA ILE A 127 19.39 -13.58 6.76
C ILE A 127 20.61 -14.39 7.18
N VAL A 128 20.79 -14.58 8.49
CA VAL A 128 21.91 -15.31 9.10
C VAL A 128 21.46 -16.46 10.01
N GLY A 129 20.15 -16.61 10.19
CA GLY A 129 19.55 -17.66 11.01
C GLY A 129 18.09 -17.93 10.64
N PRO A 130 17.39 -18.81 11.39
CA PRO A 130 15.98 -19.05 11.18
C PRO A 130 15.20 -17.75 11.40
N VAL A 131 14.33 -17.42 10.46
CA VAL A 131 13.54 -16.18 10.51
C VAL A 131 12.31 -16.38 11.36
N GLY A 132 11.92 -15.31 12.05
CA GLY A 132 10.70 -15.25 12.86
C GLY A 132 10.26 -13.80 12.99
N ARG A 133 9.03 -13.57 13.46
CA ARG A 133 8.41 -12.23 13.45
C ARG A 133 9.23 -11.14 14.17
N GLY A 134 10.04 -11.51 15.16
CA GLY A 134 10.91 -10.60 15.89
C GLY A 134 10.15 -9.46 16.56
N GLU A 135 10.63 -8.24 16.35
CA GLU A 135 10.11 -6.99 16.92
C GLU A 135 9.42 -6.13 15.85
N MET A 136 8.73 -6.75 14.89
CA MET A 136 7.96 -6.01 13.90
C MET A 136 6.89 -5.10 14.52
N GLN A 137 6.25 -5.48 15.63
CA GLN A 137 5.42 -4.61 16.46
C GLN A 137 4.32 -3.82 15.67
N TYR A 138 3.75 -4.43 14.64
CA TYR A 138 2.69 -3.83 13.82
C TYR A 138 1.45 -3.50 14.63
N ALA A 139 1.11 -4.35 15.61
CA ALA A 139 0.01 -4.10 16.52
C ALA A 139 0.19 -2.77 17.29
N GLU A 140 1.39 -2.48 17.77
CA GLU A 140 1.70 -1.27 18.55
C GLU A 140 1.66 -0.01 17.66
N MET A 141 2.15 -0.12 16.43
CA MET A 141 2.07 0.93 15.42
C MET A 141 0.61 1.25 15.10
N PHE A 142 -0.18 0.23 14.78
CA PHE A 142 -1.60 0.36 14.52
C PHE A 142 -2.35 0.97 15.70
N LYS A 143 -2.13 0.49 16.93
CA LYS A 143 -2.75 1.06 18.14
C LYS A 143 -2.42 2.55 18.30
N THR A 144 -1.23 2.99 17.87
CA THR A 144 -0.81 4.40 17.96
C THR A 144 -1.60 5.29 17.01
N VAL A 145 -1.83 4.88 15.76
CA VAL A 145 -2.61 5.66 14.80
C VAL A 145 -4.13 5.51 15.01
N GLN A 146 -4.63 4.31 15.28
CA GLN A 146 -6.07 4.05 15.41
C GLN A 146 -6.68 4.79 16.61
N ARG A 147 -5.93 5.02 17.70
CA ARG A 147 -6.45 5.78 18.85
C ARG A 147 -6.66 7.27 18.57
N LEU A 148 -6.13 7.79 17.45
CA LEU A 148 -6.23 9.20 17.07
C LEU A 148 -7.44 9.49 16.17
N THR A 149 -8.15 8.47 15.68
CA THR A 149 -9.32 8.62 14.80
C THR A 149 -10.40 7.59 15.11
N ARG A 150 -11.65 7.92 14.77
CA ARG A 150 -12.77 6.96 14.79
C ARG A 150 -12.95 6.20 13.47
N LYS A 151 -12.31 6.67 12.40
CA LYS A 151 -12.36 5.99 11.11
C LYS A 151 -11.50 4.72 11.17
N PRO A 152 -11.85 3.66 10.43
CA PRO A 152 -10.99 2.49 10.33
C PRO A 152 -9.65 2.88 9.71
N VAL A 153 -8.55 2.55 10.40
CA VAL A 153 -7.21 2.66 9.82
C VAL A 153 -6.89 1.37 9.07
N LYS A 154 -6.56 1.51 7.79
CA LYS A 154 -5.99 0.45 6.96
C LYS A 154 -4.48 0.42 7.13
N PHE A 155 -3.96 -0.73 7.56
CA PHE A 155 -2.52 -0.94 7.76
C PHE A 155 -1.93 -1.75 6.60
N GLY A 156 -0.89 -1.23 5.95
CA GLY A 156 -0.24 -1.87 4.80
C GLY A 156 1.10 -2.49 5.16
N THR A 157 1.40 -3.67 4.60
CA THR A 157 2.75 -4.26 4.65
C THR A 157 3.11 -5.01 3.38
N VAL A 158 4.41 -5.15 3.15
CA VAL A 158 5.02 -5.89 2.03
C VAL A 158 4.70 -7.38 2.09
N THR A 159 4.74 -8.05 0.94
CA THR A 159 4.72 -9.52 0.88
C THR A 159 6.08 -10.16 1.21
N PRO A 160 6.10 -11.40 1.74
CA PRO A 160 7.33 -12.09 2.12
C PRO A 160 8.32 -12.30 0.97
N GLU A 161 7.85 -12.57 -0.25
CA GLU A 161 8.71 -12.80 -1.40
C GLU A 161 9.50 -11.56 -1.81
N LEU A 162 8.94 -10.36 -1.63
CA LEU A 162 9.66 -9.12 -1.90
C LEU A 162 10.84 -8.93 -0.93
N VAL A 163 10.64 -9.26 0.35
CA VAL A 163 11.74 -9.29 1.35
C VAL A 163 12.77 -10.36 0.95
N ALA A 164 12.31 -11.53 0.50
CA ALA A 164 13.19 -12.60 0.04
C ALA A 164 14.02 -12.20 -1.19
N PHE A 165 13.47 -11.44 -2.13
CA PHE A 165 14.22 -10.96 -3.28
C PHE A 165 15.16 -9.80 -2.94
N ALA A 166 14.84 -9.01 -1.92
CA ALA A 166 15.58 -7.81 -1.56
C ALA A 166 16.86 -8.08 -0.75
N VAL A 167 16.92 -9.18 0.03
CA VAL A 167 18.06 -9.42 0.93
C VAL A 167 18.92 -10.63 0.56
N GLN A 168 20.17 -10.66 1.04
CA GLN A 168 21.04 -11.84 0.93
C GLN A 168 20.70 -12.87 2.02
N ASP A 169 21.04 -14.13 1.79
CA ASP A 169 20.71 -15.23 2.68
C ASP A 169 21.89 -16.17 2.84
N GLU A 170 22.27 -16.42 4.10
CA GLU A 170 23.36 -17.32 4.51
C GLU A 170 22.82 -18.53 5.30
N HIS A 171 21.49 -18.65 5.47
CA HIS A 171 20.86 -19.69 6.27
C HIS A 171 20.05 -20.71 5.44
N TYR A 172 19.14 -20.25 4.57
CA TYR A 172 18.30 -21.18 3.80
C TYR A 172 19.01 -21.68 2.55
N LYS A 173 18.72 -22.93 2.17
CA LYS A 173 19.36 -23.61 1.03
C LYS A 173 18.78 -23.18 -0.31
N ASP A 174 17.54 -22.72 -0.32
CA ASP A 174 16.81 -22.36 -1.51
C ASP A 174 15.79 -21.24 -1.25
N LEU A 175 15.48 -20.50 -2.31
CA LEU A 175 14.60 -19.34 -2.29
C LEU A 175 13.15 -19.69 -1.89
N PRO A 176 12.54 -20.80 -2.35
CA PRO A 176 11.20 -21.20 -1.90
C PRO A 176 11.10 -21.42 -0.39
N SER A 177 12.04 -22.16 0.20
CA SER A 177 12.05 -22.44 1.64
C SER A 177 12.20 -21.15 2.45
N ARG A 178 13.06 -20.24 1.98
CA ARG A 178 13.22 -18.90 2.55
C ARG A 178 11.92 -18.09 2.50
N ILE A 179 11.26 -18.04 1.34
CA ILE A 179 10.01 -17.29 1.15
C ILE A 179 8.91 -17.83 2.07
N MET A 180 8.77 -19.16 2.14
CA MET A 180 7.76 -19.78 3.01
C MET A 180 8.03 -19.52 4.49
N ALA A 181 9.28 -19.56 4.93
CA ALA A 181 9.63 -19.23 6.32
C ALA A 181 9.33 -17.77 6.67
N LEU A 182 9.62 -16.83 5.74
CA LEU A 182 9.20 -15.43 5.90
C LEU A 182 7.67 -15.31 5.94
N SER A 183 6.96 -16.06 5.09
CA SER A 183 5.50 -16.06 5.06
C SER A 183 4.87 -16.51 6.37
N ASP A 184 5.40 -17.54 7.00
CA ASP A 184 4.93 -17.99 8.33
C ASP A 184 5.23 -16.94 9.41
N ALA A 185 6.40 -16.29 9.38
CA ALA A 185 6.74 -15.21 10.30
C ALA A 185 5.83 -13.97 10.14
N PHE A 186 5.48 -13.60 8.90
CA PHE A 186 4.50 -12.54 8.64
C PHE A 186 3.11 -12.93 9.11
N ASN A 187 2.68 -14.18 8.91
CA ASN A 187 1.36 -14.65 9.34
C ASN A 187 1.16 -14.48 10.86
N GLU A 188 2.17 -14.83 11.67
CA GLU A 188 2.13 -14.60 13.12
C GLU A 188 1.95 -13.12 13.48
N GLU A 189 2.75 -12.24 12.89
CA GLU A 189 2.68 -10.79 13.15
C GLU A 189 1.35 -10.16 12.71
N LEU A 190 0.82 -10.60 11.57
CA LEU A 190 -0.45 -10.13 11.06
C LEU A 190 -1.63 -10.61 11.91
N HIS A 191 -1.51 -11.77 12.55
CA HIS A 191 -2.50 -12.22 13.53
C HIS A 191 -2.48 -11.35 14.79
N ASP A 192 -1.31 -10.98 15.31
CA ASP A 192 -1.20 -10.01 16.41
C ASP A 192 -1.82 -8.65 16.04
N LEU A 193 -1.59 -8.18 14.80
CA LEU A 193 -2.20 -6.95 14.28
C LEU A 193 -3.73 -7.04 14.17
N ALA A 194 -4.26 -8.17 13.68
CA ALA A 194 -5.70 -8.40 13.61
C ALA A 194 -6.32 -8.48 15.02
N ASP A 195 -5.68 -9.18 15.95
CA ASP A 195 -6.13 -9.32 17.34
C ASP A 195 -6.05 -8.00 18.11
N ALA A 196 -5.19 -7.06 17.70
CA ALA A 196 -5.17 -5.68 18.19
C ALA A 196 -6.39 -4.85 17.73
N GLY A 197 -7.24 -5.38 16.86
CA GLY A 197 -8.45 -4.71 16.36
C GLY A 197 -8.27 -3.99 15.02
N CYS A 198 -7.21 -4.28 14.28
CA CYS A 198 -7.04 -3.74 12.92
C CYS A 198 -8.14 -4.31 12.02
N ARG A 199 -8.98 -3.42 11.47
CA ARG A 199 -10.15 -3.83 10.67
C ARG A 199 -9.81 -4.08 9.20
N VAL A 200 -8.69 -3.54 8.73
CA VAL A 200 -8.18 -3.73 7.37
C VAL A 200 -6.67 -3.91 7.38
N ILE A 201 -6.24 -5.10 6.97
CA ILE A 201 -4.84 -5.40 6.70
C ILE A 201 -4.67 -5.49 5.18
N GLN A 202 -3.82 -4.63 4.63
CA GLN A 202 -3.46 -4.64 3.22
C GLN A 202 -2.08 -5.24 3.02
N ILE A 203 -2.00 -6.18 2.09
CA ILE A 203 -0.79 -6.86 1.67
C ILE A 203 -0.43 -6.34 0.27
N GLU A 204 0.76 -5.74 0.17
CA GLU A 204 1.30 -5.16 -1.06
C GLU A 204 1.91 -6.28 -1.92
N GLU A 205 1.11 -6.87 -2.83
CA GLU A 205 1.45 -8.03 -3.66
C GLU A 205 1.58 -7.59 -5.13
N PRO A 206 2.81 -7.29 -5.61
CA PRO A 206 3.00 -6.99 -7.01
C PRO A 206 3.50 -8.17 -7.85
N GLN A 207 3.92 -9.29 -7.25
CA GLN A 207 4.67 -10.32 -7.98
C GLN A 207 3.79 -11.22 -8.84
N ILE A 208 2.54 -11.50 -8.47
CA ILE A 208 1.64 -12.35 -9.29
C ILE A 208 1.51 -11.77 -10.69
N HIS A 209 1.20 -10.47 -10.83
CA HIS A 209 1.06 -9.84 -12.14
C HIS A 209 2.36 -9.35 -12.76
N LEU A 210 3.37 -8.94 -11.97
CA LEU A 210 4.67 -8.56 -12.54
C LEU A 210 5.36 -9.75 -13.22
N LEU A 211 5.36 -10.93 -12.61
CA LEU A 211 5.96 -12.12 -13.20
C LEU A 211 5.20 -12.56 -14.45
N ALA A 212 3.87 -12.49 -14.43
CA ALA A 212 3.03 -12.79 -15.58
C ALA A 212 3.29 -11.82 -16.75
N ALA A 213 3.36 -10.51 -16.48
CA ALA A 213 3.63 -9.49 -17.49
C ALA A 213 5.04 -9.59 -18.09
N ARG A 214 6.03 -10.02 -17.28
CA ARG A 214 7.40 -10.27 -17.75
C ARG A 214 7.53 -11.56 -18.57
N GLY A 215 6.49 -12.38 -18.65
CA GLY A 215 6.57 -13.72 -19.24
C GLY A 215 7.63 -14.58 -18.54
N TYR A 216 7.83 -14.38 -17.23
CA TYR A 216 8.84 -15.10 -16.48
C TYR A 216 8.41 -16.56 -16.30
N VAL A 217 9.21 -17.48 -16.84
CA VAL A 217 8.94 -18.92 -16.78
C VAL A 217 10.08 -19.58 -16.00
N ASP A 218 9.87 -19.72 -14.70
CA ASP A 218 10.69 -20.59 -13.83
C ASP A 218 9.80 -21.70 -13.27
N ALA A 219 10.37 -22.91 -13.12
CA ALA A 219 9.62 -24.07 -12.66
C ALA A 219 9.10 -23.91 -11.22
N VAL A 220 9.74 -23.07 -10.42
CA VAL A 220 9.47 -22.91 -8.99
C VAL A 220 9.01 -21.50 -8.65
N ILE A 221 9.67 -20.47 -9.17
CA ILE A 221 9.35 -19.05 -8.91
C ILE A 221 8.48 -18.51 -10.04
N ASN A 222 7.17 -18.68 -9.91
CA ASN A 222 6.20 -18.28 -10.92
C ASN A 222 4.93 -17.68 -10.27
N PRO A 223 4.02 -17.07 -11.06
CA PRO A 223 2.80 -16.48 -10.52
C PRO A 223 1.96 -17.40 -9.62
N ALA A 224 1.90 -18.70 -9.92
CA ALA A 224 1.16 -19.66 -9.10
C ALA A 224 1.83 -19.92 -7.73
N PHE A 225 3.16 -19.89 -7.68
CA PHE A 225 3.89 -19.91 -6.41
C PHE A 225 3.65 -18.63 -5.60
N MET A 226 3.62 -17.45 -6.24
CA MET A 226 3.32 -16.19 -5.55
C MET A 226 1.91 -16.18 -4.95
N LEU A 227 0.92 -16.72 -5.67
CA LEU A 227 -0.42 -16.96 -5.13
C LEU A 227 -0.39 -17.86 -3.88
N LYS A 228 0.38 -18.95 -3.90
CA LYS A 228 0.56 -19.84 -2.73
C LYS A 228 1.16 -19.08 -1.54
N VAL A 229 2.18 -18.25 -1.79
CA VAL A 229 2.83 -17.44 -0.75
C VAL A 229 1.87 -16.42 -0.15
N PHE A 230 1.11 -15.70 -0.98
CA PHE A 230 0.08 -14.77 -0.51
C PHE A 230 -0.92 -15.48 0.39
N ASN A 231 -1.51 -16.59 -0.08
CA ASN A 231 -2.52 -17.34 0.65
C ASN A 231 -1.97 -17.95 1.95
N ASN A 232 -0.70 -18.37 1.98
CA ASN A 232 -0.06 -18.81 3.22
C ASN A 232 0.09 -17.66 4.23
N THR A 233 0.52 -16.49 3.75
CA THR A 233 0.75 -15.30 4.58
C THR A 233 -0.52 -14.82 5.26
N VAL A 234 -1.66 -14.87 4.56
CA VAL A 234 -2.95 -14.37 5.08
C VAL A 234 -3.85 -15.45 5.67
N ARG A 235 -3.37 -16.70 5.73
CA ARG A 235 -4.12 -17.86 6.20
C ARG A 235 -4.78 -17.56 7.55
N GLY A 236 -6.11 -17.68 7.60
CA GLY A 236 -6.91 -17.47 8.82
C GLY A 236 -7.23 -16.01 9.17
N LEU A 237 -6.63 -15.02 8.51
CA LEU A 237 -6.85 -13.60 8.83
C LEU A 237 -8.26 -13.12 8.47
N ARG A 238 -8.87 -13.63 7.39
CA ARG A 238 -10.23 -13.23 6.95
C ARG A 238 -11.34 -13.55 7.95
N ALA A 239 -11.06 -14.39 8.95
CA ALA A 239 -11.98 -14.63 10.06
C ALA A 239 -11.92 -13.52 11.13
N LYS A 240 -10.87 -12.69 11.15
CA LYS A 240 -10.58 -11.67 12.16
C LYS A 240 -10.64 -10.24 11.60
N THR A 241 -10.18 -10.04 10.36
CA THR A 241 -10.07 -8.73 9.69
C THR A 241 -10.53 -8.82 8.24
N GLU A 242 -10.75 -7.67 7.61
CA GLU A 242 -10.80 -7.55 6.16
C GLU A 242 -9.38 -7.62 5.60
N VAL A 243 -9.12 -8.52 4.64
CA VAL A 243 -7.82 -8.68 3.99
C VAL A 243 -7.85 -8.04 2.60
N TRP A 244 -6.91 -7.16 2.33
CA TRP A 244 -6.79 -6.49 1.03
C TRP A 244 -5.51 -6.95 0.32
N CYS A 245 -5.63 -7.24 -0.97
CA CYS A 245 -4.50 -7.47 -1.88
C CYS A 245 -4.31 -6.22 -2.74
N HIS A 246 -3.23 -5.46 -2.49
CA HIS A 246 -2.89 -4.32 -3.34
C HIS A 246 -1.96 -4.75 -4.47
N THR A 247 -2.40 -4.49 -5.70
CA THR A 247 -1.60 -4.68 -6.92
C THR A 247 -1.33 -3.33 -7.59
N CYS A 248 -0.09 -3.10 -8.04
CA CYS A 248 0.31 -1.95 -8.85
C CYS A 248 1.54 -2.27 -9.71
N TRP A 249 1.93 -1.37 -10.60
CA TRP A 249 3.13 -1.53 -11.44
C TRP A 249 4.40 -0.92 -10.84
N GLY A 250 4.31 -0.49 -9.57
CA GLY A 250 5.37 0.09 -8.75
C GLY A 250 5.60 1.58 -8.98
N ASN A 251 5.99 2.26 -7.92
CA ASN A 251 6.14 3.72 -7.86
C ASN A 251 7.45 4.23 -7.21
N PRO A 252 8.61 3.54 -7.30
CA PRO A 252 9.84 4.02 -6.68
C PRO A 252 10.17 5.44 -7.19
N SER A 253 10.43 6.37 -6.26
CA SER A 253 10.66 7.80 -6.57
C SER A 253 9.58 8.43 -7.47
N GLN A 254 8.33 7.95 -7.36
CA GLN A 254 7.19 8.38 -8.18
C GLN A 254 7.33 8.08 -9.69
N GLN A 255 8.20 7.15 -10.07
CA GLN A 255 8.44 6.80 -11.47
C GLN A 255 7.81 5.46 -11.86
N ARG A 256 7.51 5.34 -13.16
CA ARG A 256 7.13 4.06 -13.76
C ARG A 256 8.33 3.12 -13.79
N MET A 257 8.13 1.87 -13.39
CA MET A 257 9.14 0.82 -13.52
C MET A 257 9.25 0.27 -14.96
N PHE A 258 8.20 0.43 -15.76
CA PHE A 258 8.11 -0.08 -17.13
C PHE A 258 8.04 1.05 -18.15
N ALA A 259 8.65 0.83 -19.32
CA ALA A 259 8.60 1.79 -20.42
C ALA A 259 7.21 1.92 -21.05
N SER A 260 6.43 0.83 -21.04
CA SER A 260 5.04 0.80 -21.53
C SER A 260 4.07 0.50 -20.39
N VAL A 261 2.80 0.90 -20.57
CA VAL A 261 1.70 0.49 -19.70
C VAL A 261 1.53 -1.02 -19.82
N GLN A 262 1.54 -1.71 -18.68
CA GLN A 262 1.37 -3.16 -18.61
C GLN A 262 -0.11 -3.51 -18.34
N SER A 263 -0.52 -4.71 -18.77
CA SER A 263 -1.88 -5.22 -18.57
C SER A 263 -1.93 -6.29 -17.50
N TYR A 264 -2.98 -6.27 -16.68
CA TYR A 264 -3.29 -7.28 -15.67
C TYR A 264 -3.85 -8.58 -16.26
N ARG A 265 -4.32 -8.58 -17.52
CA ARG A 265 -5.01 -9.72 -18.15
C ARG A 265 -4.32 -11.07 -17.92
N PRO A 266 -2.99 -11.21 -18.06
CA PRO A 266 -2.31 -12.50 -17.87
C PRO A 266 -2.38 -13.06 -16.44
N ALA A 267 -2.72 -12.22 -15.45
CA ALA A 267 -2.71 -12.56 -14.04
C ALA A 267 -4.10 -12.61 -13.39
N LEU A 268 -5.15 -12.15 -14.08
CA LEU A 268 -6.49 -12.00 -13.49
C LEU A 268 -7.06 -13.31 -12.93
N GLU A 269 -6.82 -14.45 -13.58
CA GLU A 269 -7.27 -15.75 -13.09
C GLU A 269 -6.64 -16.12 -11.75
N LEU A 270 -5.34 -15.83 -11.58
CA LEU A 270 -4.62 -16.07 -10.33
C LEU A 270 -4.99 -15.04 -9.26
N LEU A 271 -5.12 -13.77 -9.64
CA LEU A 271 -5.57 -12.72 -8.73
C LEU A 271 -7.00 -12.97 -8.20
N ASN A 272 -7.85 -13.67 -8.97
CA ASN A 272 -9.16 -14.09 -8.49
C ASN A 272 -9.09 -15.25 -7.46
N GLN A 273 -7.94 -15.91 -7.31
CA GLN A 273 -7.74 -17.01 -6.35
C GLN A 273 -7.05 -16.59 -5.05
N VAL A 274 -6.61 -15.33 -4.93
CA VAL A 274 -5.99 -14.83 -3.69
C VAL A 274 -6.99 -14.88 -2.54
N ASP A 275 -6.55 -15.20 -1.33
CA ASP A 275 -7.42 -15.24 -0.15
C ASP A 275 -7.58 -13.82 0.44
N ALA A 276 -8.23 -12.93 -0.31
CA ALA A 276 -8.50 -11.54 0.07
C ALA A 276 -9.96 -11.15 -0.16
N ASP A 277 -10.47 -10.23 0.65
CA ASP A 277 -11.81 -9.68 0.54
C ASP A 277 -11.91 -8.52 -0.47
N VAL A 278 -10.81 -7.79 -0.68
CA VAL A 278 -10.66 -6.71 -1.68
C VAL A 278 -9.38 -6.93 -2.48
N VAL A 279 -9.46 -6.82 -3.81
CA VAL A 279 -8.26 -6.73 -4.68
C VAL A 279 -8.25 -5.37 -5.35
N THR A 280 -7.15 -4.62 -5.26
CA THR A 280 -7.05 -3.28 -5.83
C THR A 280 -6.17 -3.25 -7.06
N PHE A 281 -6.58 -2.51 -8.10
CA PHE A 281 -5.89 -2.41 -9.38
C PHE A 281 -5.50 -0.97 -9.73
N GLU A 282 -4.26 -0.78 -10.15
CA GLU A 282 -3.80 0.45 -10.82
C GLU A 282 -4.56 0.66 -12.14
N THR A 283 -5.38 1.71 -12.20
CA THR A 283 -6.38 1.91 -13.24
C THR A 283 -6.30 3.31 -13.87
N LYS A 284 -6.04 4.38 -13.11
CA LYS A 284 -6.06 5.75 -13.65
C LYS A 284 -4.88 6.00 -14.58
N SER A 285 -3.68 5.53 -14.23
CA SER A 285 -2.43 5.69 -15.01
C SER A 285 -2.47 4.98 -16.37
N SER A 286 -3.36 3.99 -16.53
CA SER A 286 -3.63 3.24 -17.76
C SER A 286 -4.91 3.69 -18.46
N ASN A 287 -5.58 4.74 -17.96
CA ASN A 287 -6.89 5.21 -18.41
C ASN A 287 -7.98 4.11 -18.43
N GLY A 288 -7.92 3.16 -17.49
CA GLY A 288 -8.89 2.08 -17.35
C GLY A 288 -8.77 0.97 -18.39
N MET A 289 -7.58 0.76 -18.97
CA MET A 289 -7.32 -0.22 -20.02
C MET A 289 -7.86 -1.63 -19.70
N ASP A 290 -7.74 -2.07 -18.45
CA ASP A 290 -8.15 -3.42 -18.01
C ASP A 290 -9.49 -3.46 -17.28
N LEU A 291 -10.25 -2.36 -17.19
CA LEU A 291 -11.50 -2.32 -16.42
C LEU A 291 -12.48 -3.43 -16.81
N GLU A 292 -12.67 -3.64 -18.11
CA GLU A 292 -13.56 -4.67 -18.63
C GLU A 292 -13.12 -6.07 -18.23
N ALA A 293 -11.82 -6.37 -18.38
CA ALA A 293 -11.27 -7.66 -18.02
C ALA A 293 -11.34 -7.91 -16.50
N VAL A 294 -11.05 -6.89 -15.69
CA VAL A 294 -11.18 -6.94 -14.23
C VAL A 294 -12.63 -7.20 -13.81
N GLY A 295 -13.59 -6.47 -14.39
CA GLY A 295 -15.01 -6.65 -14.09
C GLY A 295 -15.54 -8.04 -14.46
N GLN A 296 -15.04 -8.64 -15.53
CA GLN A 296 -15.39 -10.00 -15.96
C GLN A 296 -14.74 -11.08 -15.09
N ALA A 297 -13.48 -10.89 -14.67
CA ALA A 297 -12.73 -11.90 -13.92
C ALA A 297 -13.08 -11.92 -12.42
N MET A 298 -13.19 -10.74 -11.80
CA MET A 298 -13.33 -10.61 -10.34
C MET A 298 -14.80 -10.63 -9.94
N THR A 299 -15.42 -11.80 -9.78
CA THR A 299 -16.91 -11.90 -9.67
C THR A 299 -17.46 -12.16 -8.26
N ASP A 300 -16.63 -12.52 -7.29
CA ASP A 300 -17.06 -12.97 -5.95
C ASP A 300 -16.63 -12.05 -4.78
N ARG A 301 -15.88 -10.97 -5.07
CA ARG A 301 -15.29 -10.08 -4.05
C ARG A 301 -15.36 -8.61 -4.43
N LYS A 302 -14.92 -7.76 -3.52
CA LYS A 302 -14.81 -6.33 -3.79
C LYS A 302 -13.58 -6.02 -4.65
N VAL A 303 -13.72 -5.00 -5.49
CA VAL A 303 -12.68 -4.53 -6.40
C VAL A 303 -12.37 -3.08 -6.07
N GLY A 304 -11.11 -2.80 -5.73
CA GLY A 304 -10.59 -1.45 -5.64
C GLY A 304 -10.06 -0.98 -6.99
N ILE A 305 -10.48 0.20 -7.44
CA ILE A 305 -9.87 0.84 -8.60
C ILE A 305 -9.10 2.08 -8.16
N GLY A 306 -7.91 2.27 -8.72
CA GLY A 306 -7.20 3.52 -8.60
C GLY A 306 -7.81 4.60 -9.49
N VAL A 307 -8.26 5.71 -8.91
CA VAL A 307 -8.85 6.85 -9.64
C VAL A 307 -7.94 8.08 -9.68
N ILE A 308 -6.74 7.94 -9.12
CA ILE A 308 -5.70 8.97 -9.05
C ILE A 308 -4.41 8.36 -9.60
N ASP A 309 -3.79 9.04 -10.57
CA ASP A 309 -2.45 8.69 -11.04
C ASP A 309 -1.44 9.28 -10.06
N HIS A 310 -0.66 8.40 -9.44
CA HIS A 310 0.34 8.75 -8.47
C HIS A 310 1.64 9.24 -9.10
N HIS A 311 1.84 9.06 -10.42
CA HIS A 311 3.07 9.45 -11.15
C HIS A 311 3.15 10.94 -11.49
N THR A 312 2.03 11.67 -11.42
CA THR A 312 1.93 13.05 -11.87
C THR A 312 1.55 14.00 -10.74
N LEU A 313 2.11 15.22 -10.80
CA LEU A 313 1.74 16.32 -9.91
C LEU A 313 0.40 16.96 -10.28
N GLN A 314 -0.09 16.74 -11.51
CA GLN A 314 -1.41 17.21 -11.90
C GLN A 314 -2.44 16.52 -11.01
N VAL A 315 -3.20 17.33 -10.26
CA VAL A 315 -4.36 16.85 -9.51
C VAL A 315 -5.49 16.61 -10.50
N GLU A 316 -6.08 15.42 -10.43
CA GLU A 316 -7.26 15.05 -11.20
C GLU A 316 -8.45 15.95 -10.83
N SER A 317 -9.24 16.33 -11.82
CA SER A 317 -10.53 16.97 -11.56
C SER A 317 -11.55 15.97 -10.99
N PRO A 318 -12.52 16.43 -10.18
CA PRO A 318 -13.62 15.59 -9.73
C PRO A 318 -14.39 14.91 -10.88
N ASP A 319 -14.55 15.60 -12.02
CA ASP A 319 -15.23 15.05 -13.20
C ASP A 319 -14.47 13.89 -13.84
N GLU A 320 -13.13 14.00 -13.97
CA GLU A 320 -12.30 12.89 -14.47
C GLU A 320 -12.38 11.66 -13.56
N VAL A 321 -12.40 11.88 -12.24
CA VAL A 321 -12.60 10.81 -11.26
C VAL A 321 -13.98 10.19 -11.44
N ALA A 322 -15.04 11.01 -11.51
CA ALA A 322 -16.41 10.55 -11.70
C ALA A 322 -16.59 9.75 -13.01
N ASP A 323 -15.97 10.19 -14.11
CA ASP A 323 -16.01 9.48 -15.39
C ASP A 323 -15.41 8.08 -15.33
N LEU A 324 -14.28 7.92 -14.62
CA LEU A 324 -13.69 6.61 -14.41
C LEU A 324 -14.57 5.72 -13.53
N ILE A 325 -15.18 6.28 -12.48
CA ILE A 325 -16.14 5.56 -11.63
C ILE A 325 -17.36 5.10 -12.44
N ARG A 326 -17.94 5.97 -13.28
CA ARG A 326 -19.08 5.61 -14.15
C ARG A 326 -18.72 4.47 -15.10
N ARG A 327 -17.51 4.47 -15.68
CA ARG A 327 -17.03 3.36 -16.51
C ARG A 327 -16.92 2.05 -15.72
N ALA A 328 -16.38 2.10 -14.51
CA ALA A 328 -16.28 0.93 -13.65
C ALA A 328 -17.65 0.39 -13.22
N LEU A 329 -18.62 1.26 -12.92
CA LEU A 329 -19.99 0.86 -12.53
C LEU A 329 -20.78 0.13 -13.63
N LYS A 330 -20.36 0.23 -14.90
CA LYS A 330 -20.93 -0.59 -15.99
C LYS A 330 -20.52 -2.07 -15.90
N LEU A 331 -19.49 -2.37 -15.11
CA LEU A 331 -18.78 -3.64 -15.09
C LEU A 331 -18.74 -4.26 -13.69
N ILE A 332 -18.72 -3.43 -12.65
CA ILE A 332 -18.61 -3.82 -11.25
C ILE A 332 -19.80 -3.22 -10.49
N PRO A 333 -20.62 -4.04 -9.82
CA PRO A 333 -21.72 -3.56 -8.98
C PRO A 333 -21.26 -2.57 -7.91
N VAL A 334 -22.10 -1.57 -7.60
CA VAL A 334 -21.78 -0.45 -6.70
C VAL A 334 -21.37 -0.92 -5.29
N GLU A 335 -21.98 -2.00 -4.81
CA GLU A 335 -21.70 -2.61 -3.51
C GLU A 335 -20.33 -3.28 -3.42
N ARG A 336 -19.70 -3.57 -4.57
CA ARG A 336 -18.37 -4.18 -4.67
C ARG A 336 -17.28 -3.20 -5.05
N LEU A 337 -17.60 -2.00 -5.52
CA LEU A 337 -16.61 -1.04 -6.00
C LEU A 337 -16.03 -0.20 -4.85
N VAL A 338 -14.72 -0.24 -4.69
CA VAL A 338 -13.93 0.58 -3.75
C VAL A 338 -13.08 1.58 -4.55
N LEU A 339 -12.95 2.80 -4.04
CA LEU A 339 -12.23 3.89 -4.72
C LEU A 339 -10.93 4.20 -3.98
N SER A 340 -9.80 4.10 -4.67
CA SER A 340 -8.45 4.31 -4.11
C SER A 340 -7.60 5.19 -5.03
N SER A 341 -6.36 5.48 -4.63
CA SER A 341 -5.29 5.88 -5.56
C SER A 341 -4.70 4.64 -6.26
N ASP A 342 -4.03 4.84 -7.41
CA ASP A 342 -3.35 3.75 -8.14
C ASP A 342 -2.24 3.07 -7.32
N CYS A 343 -1.50 3.86 -6.53
CA CYS A 343 -0.45 3.40 -5.63
C CYS A 343 -0.28 4.42 -4.49
N GLY A 344 0.69 4.22 -3.60
CA GLY A 344 1.05 5.19 -2.56
C GLY A 344 1.57 6.52 -3.13
N MET A 345 1.44 7.60 -2.37
CA MET A 345 1.83 8.96 -2.80
C MET A 345 3.07 9.50 -2.06
N GLY A 346 3.67 8.73 -1.15
CA GLY A 346 4.75 9.20 -0.27
C GLY A 346 6.19 9.18 -0.82
N ARG A 347 6.45 8.56 -1.98
CA ARG A 347 7.82 8.27 -2.44
C ARG A 347 8.48 9.43 -3.21
N GLU A 348 8.82 10.52 -2.51
CA GLU A 348 9.73 11.60 -2.97
C GLU A 348 9.38 12.40 -4.22
N GLY A 349 8.28 12.12 -4.91
CA GLY A 349 7.92 12.89 -6.11
C GLY A 349 6.78 13.91 -5.91
N MET A 350 6.09 13.88 -4.77
CA MET A 350 4.89 14.67 -4.55
C MET A 350 4.91 15.41 -3.21
N SER A 351 4.46 16.68 -3.21
CA SER A 351 4.27 17.40 -1.95
C SER A 351 2.97 17.00 -1.26
N ARG A 352 2.93 17.14 0.07
CA ARG A 352 1.72 16.90 0.87
C ARG A 352 0.48 17.65 0.36
N ARG A 353 0.66 18.85 -0.20
CA ARG A 353 -0.43 19.64 -0.79
C ARG A 353 -1.04 18.94 -2.02
N HIS A 354 -0.21 18.41 -2.92
CA HIS A 354 -0.71 17.67 -4.09
C HIS A 354 -1.44 16.40 -3.65
N ALA A 355 -0.88 15.63 -2.71
CA ALA A 355 -1.52 14.44 -2.16
C ALA A 355 -2.88 14.76 -1.52
N PHE A 356 -2.95 15.85 -0.73
CA PHE A 356 -4.20 16.33 -0.14
C PHE A 356 -5.28 16.61 -1.19
N TYR A 357 -4.97 17.38 -2.24
CA TYR A 357 -5.97 17.71 -3.26
C TYR A 357 -6.32 16.52 -4.16
N LYS A 358 -5.43 15.53 -4.32
CA LYS A 358 -5.76 14.24 -4.94
C LYS A 358 -6.77 13.46 -4.08
N MET A 359 -6.63 13.45 -2.76
CA MET A 359 -7.64 12.86 -1.86
C MET A 359 -8.99 13.60 -1.94
N VAL A 360 -8.97 14.94 -1.99
CA VAL A 360 -10.18 15.75 -2.21
C VAL A 360 -10.84 15.38 -3.55
N ALA A 361 -10.07 15.19 -4.62
CA ALA A 361 -10.59 14.79 -5.92
C ALA A 361 -11.27 13.42 -5.89
N ILE A 362 -10.71 12.43 -5.19
CA ILE A 362 -11.36 11.12 -4.97
C ILE A 362 -12.76 11.32 -4.38
N VAL A 363 -12.85 12.07 -3.28
CA VAL A 363 -14.11 12.26 -2.55
C VAL A 363 -15.12 13.08 -3.34
N GLN A 364 -14.69 14.16 -3.99
CA GLN A 364 -15.57 14.99 -4.82
C GLN A 364 -16.08 14.24 -6.04
N GLY A 365 -15.22 13.48 -6.74
CA GLY A 365 -15.65 12.65 -7.86
C GLY A 365 -16.61 11.53 -7.43
N ALA A 366 -16.33 10.88 -6.30
CA ALA A 366 -17.25 9.92 -5.69
C ALA A 366 -18.60 10.55 -5.33
N ASN A 367 -18.60 11.79 -4.81
CA ASN A 367 -19.83 12.51 -4.46
C ASN A 367 -20.67 12.90 -5.67
N ILE A 368 -20.06 13.19 -6.82
CA ILE A 368 -20.80 13.39 -8.08
C ILE A 368 -21.60 12.13 -8.40
N VAL A 369 -20.95 10.96 -8.40
CA VAL A 369 -21.60 9.68 -8.70
C VAL A 369 -22.60 9.27 -7.62
N ARG A 370 -22.30 9.51 -6.33
CA ARG A 370 -23.25 9.25 -5.23
C ARG A 370 -24.56 10.03 -5.42
N LYS A 371 -24.49 11.31 -5.82
CA LYS A 371 -25.70 12.11 -6.13
C LYS A 371 -26.50 11.51 -7.28
N GLU A 372 -25.83 11.10 -8.35
CA GLU A 372 -26.47 10.45 -9.52
C GLU A 372 -27.21 9.16 -9.13
N LEU A 373 -26.66 8.41 -8.17
CA LEU A 373 -27.24 7.17 -7.65
C LEU A 373 -28.23 7.38 -6.49
N GLY A 374 -28.50 8.62 -6.07
CA GLY A 374 -29.37 8.92 -4.92
C GLY A 374 -28.77 8.48 -3.56
N LEU A 375 -27.46 8.29 -3.50
CA LEU A 375 -26.73 7.91 -2.28
C LEU A 375 -26.34 9.14 -1.45
N PRO A 376 -26.19 9.00 -0.12
CA PRO A 376 -25.66 10.06 0.73
C PRO A 376 -24.26 10.49 0.25
N VAL A 377 -24.03 11.80 0.16
CA VAL A 377 -22.71 12.36 -0.11
C VAL A 377 -21.89 12.43 1.18
N VAL A 378 -20.57 12.34 1.03
CA VAL A 378 -19.63 12.47 2.15
C VAL A 378 -19.16 13.91 2.25
N GLU A 379 -19.14 14.47 3.46
CA GLU A 379 -18.59 15.80 3.69
C GLU A 379 -17.09 15.85 3.39
N SER A 380 -16.67 16.92 2.70
CA SER A 380 -15.27 17.19 2.38
C SER A 380 -15.00 18.64 2.75
N LEU A 381 -14.45 18.86 3.94
CA LEU A 381 -14.13 20.20 4.44
C LEU A 381 -13.11 20.92 3.53
N GLY A 382 -12.25 20.15 2.84
CA GLY A 382 -11.31 20.68 1.85
C GLY A 382 -11.96 21.31 0.61
N ALA A 383 -13.25 21.06 0.39
CA ALA A 383 -14.04 21.59 -0.73
C ALA A 383 -15.27 22.39 -0.30
N ASP A 384 -15.49 22.59 1.01
CA ASP A 384 -16.64 23.36 1.52
C ASP A 384 -16.40 24.87 1.36
N SER A 385 -17.26 25.51 0.57
CA SER A 385 -17.18 26.94 0.25
C SER A 385 -17.33 27.86 1.48
N LYS A 386 -17.93 27.38 2.57
CA LYS A 386 -18.06 28.15 3.83
C LYS A 386 -16.72 28.46 4.48
N PHE A 387 -15.71 27.62 4.25
CA PHE A 387 -14.35 27.81 4.76
C PHE A 387 -13.42 28.49 3.74
N SER A 388 -13.98 28.94 2.61
CA SER A 388 -13.23 29.73 1.64
C SER A 388 -12.72 31.01 2.29
N LEU A 389 -11.41 31.25 2.17
CA LEU A 389 -10.79 32.52 2.57
C LEU A 389 -11.12 33.65 1.58
N ILE A 390 -11.61 33.30 0.38
CA ILE A 390 -12.14 34.26 -0.59
C ILE A 390 -13.56 34.59 -0.16
N ARG A 391 -13.78 35.85 0.23
CA ARG A 391 -15.11 36.38 0.55
C ARG A 391 -15.92 36.48 -0.74
N THR A 392 -17.04 35.78 -0.83
CA THR A 392 -18.06 36.05 -1.84
C THR A 392 -18.74 37.38 -1.51
N ARG A 393 -18.92 38.24 -2.52
CA ARG A 393 -19.64 39.52 -2.38
C ARG A 393 -21.14 39.30 -2.40
#